data_AF-A0A0R1HII2-F1
#
_entry.id   AF-A0A0R1HII2-F1
#
_cell.length_a   1.000
_cell.length_b   1.000
_cell.length_c   1.000
_cell.angle_alpha   90.00
_cell.angle_beta   90.00
_cell.angle_gamma   90.00
#
_symmetry.space_group_name_H-M   'P 1'
#
loop_
_entity.id
_entity.type
_entity.pdbx_description
1 polymer ?
#
loop_
_entity_poly.entity_id
_entity_poly.type
_entity_poly.pdbx_seq_one_letter_code
_entity_poly.pdbx_strand_id
1 'polypeptide(L)'
;MKNKKVVWVVAIIVILGGAFYIYNQKHDNGPKIEEQLKGIDKEAVVFEKEKNESKQFKELEKLIKESDEYKKGTEKNKKVVKRYDDSIYQARKLLKDKNETTFEESKITNLSKASTKNITMKVNSLKVLSKRLEIQDVTVYDKKELNNFKSKVTTLKKSYDKQLNKSDSESDQKSESQPTKVNEQTDQTMDLSKIQQGDYTSLLGDWREVATSSNHHDGNGNTWDSADGAKLSVTLNQLTNESMKLQGKTLTDSNGSSAMTFKVQNGYLAADSADQMASILWGVSFYPKGVTMANSGDDKPATIDDSKDRITVRTSNNSYLQVFQKVDGSTSVKKSSNVSSTDKAKMDINEIKTGDYATIDGTWKNKHGREINVGHDTMKFTDITGYKQAGEVRNLKLNIPELNLANGKPKLAGLYQSGDELMYKQQLQSAITDGALKLKGSVSRSGLFVFFLPKGTKGELVAGDISKDKIVALSTQGALSMMVTESDVYYKVN
;
A
#
# COMPACT_ATOMS: atom_id res chain seq x y z
N MET A 1 -19.45 -28.94 28.78
CA MET A 1 -18.13 -29.02 29.44
C MET A 1 -17.12 -28.26 28.59
N LYS A 2 -16.33 -27.41 29.24
CA LYS A 2 -15.60 -26.27 28.68
C LYS A 2 -14.28 -26.71 28.03
N ASN A 3 -14.15 -26.59 26.71
CA ASN A 3 -12.83 -26.59 26.05
C ASN A 3 -12.41 -25.13 25.82
N LYS A 4 -11.93 -24.48 26.90
CA LYS A 4 -11.24 -23.20 26.82
C LYS A 4 -9.91 -23.42 26.10
N LYS A 5 -9.85 -23.14 24.80
CA LYS A 5 -8.57 -22.88 24.14
C LYS A 5 -8.10 -21.52 24.63
N VAL A 6 -7.16 -21.56 25.56
CA VAL A 6 -6.39 -20.40 26.03
C VAL A 6 -5.70 -19.82 24.80
N VAL A 7 -6.32 -18.80 24.21
CA VAL A 7 -5.63 -17.86 23.33
C VAL A 7 -4.61 -17.20 24.24
N TRP A 8 -3.34 -17.55 24.07
CA TRP A 8 -2.25 -16.74 24.59
C TRP A 8 -2.37 -15.39 23.88
N VAL A 9 -3.14 -14.48 24.49
CA VAL A 9 -2.85 -13.07 24.39
C VAL A 9 -1.40 -12.99 24.82
N VAL A 10 -0.51 -12.66 23.89
CA VAL A 10 0.82 -12.18 24.25
C VAL A 10 0.57 -10.83 24.92
N ALA A 11 0.08 -10.87 26.16
CA ALA A 11 0.50 -9.95 27.16
C ALA A 11 2.02 -10.12 27.13
N ILE A 12 2.72 -9.11 26.61
CA ILE A 12 4.13 -8.94 26.96
C ILE A 12 4.07 -8.55 28.44
N ILE A 13 3.83 -9.58 29.26
CA ILE A 13 4.27 -9.67 30.62
C ILE A 13 5.72 -9.23 30.55
N VAL A 14 6.03 -8.23 31.35
CA VAL A 14 7.37 -7.87 31.78
C VAL A 14 8.11 -9.19 32.11
N ILE A 15 8.86 -9.73 31.16
CA ILE A 15 9.83 -10.80 31.39
C ILE A 15 11.16 -10.06 31.42
N LEU A 16 11.50 -9.44 32.55
CA LEU A 16 12.44 -10.02 33.52
C LEU A 16 13.82 -10.40 32.94
N GLY A 17 14.25 -9.81 31.81
CA GLY A 17 15.66 -9.83 31.40
C GLY A 17 16.53 -8.87 32.23
N GLY A 18 15.98 -7.71 32.59
CA GLY A 18 16.67 -6.74 33.44
C GLY A 18 16.65 -7.10 34.93
N ALA A 19 15.51 -7.50 35.49
CA ALA A 19 15.36 -7.58 36.95
C ALA A 19 15.94 -8.85 37.60
N PHE A 20 16.00 -10.01 36.91
CA PHE A 20 16.56 -11.23 37.52
C PHE A 20 18.09 -11.23 37.57
N TYR A 21 18.78 -10.52 36.66
CA TYR A 21 20.24 -10.43 36.69
C TYR A 21 20.79 -9.25 37.50
N ILE A 22 20.00 -8.18 37.69
CA ILE A 22 20.40 -7.01 38.49
C ILE A 22 20.48 -7.32 40.00
N TYR A 23 19.88 -8.42 40.49
CA TYR A 23 19.91 -8.74 41.92
C TYR A 23 21.17 -9.49 42.39
N ASN A 24 21.94 -10.13 41.50
CA ASN A 24 22.97 -11.10 41.94
C ASN A 24 24.43 -10.75 41.63
N GLN A 25 24.76 -9.50 41.29
CA GLN A 25 26.17 -9.11 41.07
C GLN A 25 26.46 -7.66 41.47
N LYS A 26 26.27 -7.35 42.76
CA LYS A 26 26.56 -6.00 43.29
C LYS A 26 27.94 -5.82 43.93
N HIS A 27 28.85 -6.79 43.85
CA HIS A 27 30.20 -6.63 44.35
C HIS A 27 31.19 -7.28 43.36
N ASP A 28 32.22 -6.52 42.96
CA ASP A 28 33.45 -6.91 42.20
C ASP A 28 33.72 -6.24 40.83
N ASN A 29 32.92 -5.28 40.37
CA ASN A 29 33.21 -4.58 39.09
C ASN A 29 33.65 -3.14 39.33
N GLY A 30 34.77 -2.72 38.72
CA GLY A 30 35.17 -1.31 38.68
C GLY A 30 34.21 -0.45 37.85
N PRO A 31 34.16 0.88 38.06
CA PRO A 31 33.12 1.78 37.52
C PRO A 31 33.01 1.77 35.98
N LYS A 32 34.14 1.58 35.27
CA LYS A 32 34.17 1.48 33.80
C LYS A 32 33.37 0.28 33.25
N ILE A 33 33.37 -0.84 33.97
CA ILE A 33 32.64 -2.06 33.55
C ILE A 33 31.14 -1.87 33.79
N GLU A 34 30.76 -1.18 34.86
CA GLU A 34 29.35 -0.93 35.18
C GLU A 34 28.68 -0.01 34.14
N GLU A 35 29.40 1.01 33.65
CA GLU A 35 28.92 1.90 32.60
C GLU A 35 28.68 1.17 31.27
N GLN A 36 29.62 0.30 30.87
CA GLN A 36 29.48 -0.55 29.68
C GLN A 36 28.25 -1.46 29.78
N LEU A 37 28.03 -2.09 30.94
CA LEU A 37 26.85 -2.94 31.16
C LEU A 37 25.54 -2.14 31.08
N LYS A 38 25.49 -0.91 31.62
CA LYS A 38 24.30 -0.04 31.50
C LYS A 38 24.01 0.38 30.06
N GLY A 39 25.05 0.60 29.26
CA GLY A 39 24.90 0.89 27.83
C GLY A 39 24.17 -0.24 27.10
N ILE A 40 24.64 -1.48 27.28
CA ILE A 40 24.06 -2.66 26.65
C ILE A 40 22.60 -2.87 27.09
N ASP A 41 22.28 -2.60 28.36
CA ASP A 41 20.92 -2.72 28.89
C ASP A 41 19.96 -1.73 28.25
N LYS A 42 20.43 -0.50 28.06
CA LYS A 42 19.63 0.54 27.40
C LYS A 42 19.30 0.14 25.98
N GLU A 43 20.25 -0.43 25.24
CA GLU A 43 20.03 -0.89 23.87
C GLU A 43 19.10 -2.10 23.80
N ALA A 44 19.23 -3.06 24.71
CA ALA A 44 18.31 -4.19 24.82
C ALA A 44 16.86 -3.73 25.10
N VAL A 45 16.69 -2.75 25.98
CA VAL A 45 15.37 -2.15 26.26
C VAL A 45 14.80 -1.41 25.05
N VAL A 46 15.64 -0.73 24.26
CA VAL A 46 15.22 -0.08 23.01
C VAL A 46 14.77 -1.14 22.00
N PHE A 47 15.51 -2.23 21.86
CA PHE A 47 15.16 -3.35 20.97
C PHE A 47 13.79 -3.97 21.34
N GLU A 48 13.54 -4.20 22.63
CA GLU A 48 12.27 -4.77 23.11
C GLU A 48 11.08 -3.83 22.85
N LYS A 49 11.27 -2.53 23.03
CA LYS A 49 10.21 -1.52 22.88
C LYS A 49 9.93 -1.12 21.43
N GLU A 50 10.88 -1.34 20.52
CA GLU A 50 10.70 -1.03 19.10
C GLU A 50 9.62 -1.92 18.49
N LYS A 51 8.58 -1.30 17.92
CA LYS A 51 7.42 -2.02 17.35
C LYS A 51 7.62 -2.34 15.87
N ASN A 52 8.57 -1.68 15.21
CA ASN A 52 8.92 -1.92 13.82
C ASN A 52 9.95 -3.04 13.69
N GLU A 53 9.55 -4.17 13.08
CA GLU A 53 10.42 -5.35 12.94
C GLU A 53 11.68 -5.10 12.10
N SER A 54 11.63 -4.20 11.11
CA SER A 54 12.80 -3.85 10.30
C SER A 54 13.81 -3.06 11.12
N LYS A 55 13.33 -2.17 11.99
CA LYS A 55 14.19 -1.47 12.95
C LYS A 55 14.73 -2.41 14.01
N GLN A 56 13.91 -3.31 14.57
CA GLN A 56 14.40 -4.34 15.50
C GLN A 56 15.51 -5.18 14.88
N PHE A 57 15.35 -5.65 13.65
CA PHE A 57 16.42 -6.42 12.99
C PHE A 57 17.71 -5.61 12.84
N LYS A 58 17.63 -4.32 12.49
CA LYS A 58 18.80 -3.43 12.42
C LYS A 58 19.47 -3.23 13.79
N GLU A 59 18.69 -3.11 14.85
CA GLU A 59 19.23 -3.01 16.21
C GLU A 59 19.93 -4.31 16.64
N LEU A 60 19.44 -5.49 16.21
CA LEU A 60 20.15 -6.75 16.41
C LEU A 60 21.48 -6.78 15.63
N GLU A 61 21.49 -6.35 14.36
CA GLU A 61 22.72 -6.26 13.56
C GLU A 61 23.75 -5.33 14.22
N LYS A 62 23.29 -4.19 14.74
CA LYS A 62 24.11 -3.25 15.50
C LYS A 62 24.69 -3.90 16.76
N LEU A 63 23.85 -4.56 17.57
CA LEU A 63 24.27 -5.21 18.81
C LEU A 63 25.29 -6.34 18.57
N ILE A 64 25.12 -7.12 17.48
CA ILE A 64 26.10 -8.14 17.07
C ILE A 64 27.43 -7.49 16.68
N LYS A 65 27.38 -6.42 15.88
CA LYS A 65 28.58 -5.69 15.46
C LYS A 65 29.36 -5.14 16.65
N GLU A 66 28.67 -4.51 17.61
CA GLU A 66 29.30 -3.99 18.83
C GLU A 66 29.90 -5.09 19.70
N SER A 67 29.21 -6.22 19.85
CA SER A 67 29.73 -7.42 20.51
C SER A 67 31.04 -7.89 19.84
N ASP A 68 31.06 -7.96 18.52
CA ASP A 68 32.23 -8.42 17.76
C ASP A 68 33.40 -7.44 17.85
N GLU A 69 33.13 -6.14 17.81
CA GLU A 69 34.13 -5.09 18.02
C GLU A 69 34.70 -5.15 19.43
N TYR A 70 33.85 -5.29 20.46
CA TYR A 70 34.28 -5.46 21.86
C TYR A 70 35.16 -6.71 22.04
N LYS A 71 34.75 -7.85 21.45
CA LYS A 71 35.51 -9.11 21.50
C LYS A 71 36.87 -9.04 20.80
N LYS A 72 37.05 -8.13 19.85
CA LYS A 72 38.33 -7.88 19.14
C LYS A 72 39.26 -6.91 19.88
N GLY A 73 38.74 -6.09 20.80
CA GLY A 73 39.51 -5.12 21.58
C GLY A 73 40.54 -5.74 22.54
N THR A 74 41.44 -4.91 23.06
CA THR A 74 42.54 -5.32 23.96
C THR A 74 42.10 -5.53 25.41
N GLU A 75 41.09 -4.79 25.88
CA GLU A 75 40.53 -4.91 27.23
C GLU A 75 39.23 -5.74 27.23
N LYS A 76 39.36 -7.06 27.33
CA LYS A 76 38.21 -7.98 27.29
C LYS A 76 37.73 -8.33 28.70
N ASN A 77 36.49 -7.97 29.03
CA ASN A 77 35.86 -8.44 30.26
C ASN A 77 34.85 -9.57 29.99
N LYS A 78 35.00 -10.72 30.66
CA LYS A 78 34.11 -11.89 30.50
C LYS A 78 32.65 -11.59 30.82
N LYS A 79 32.37 -10.70 31.78
CA LYS A 79 31.00 -10.32 32.17
C LYS A 79 30.32 -9.47 31.09
N VAL A 80 31.06 -8.57 30.44
CA VAL A 80 30.56 -7.75 29.33
C VAL A 80 30.29 -8.61 28.10
N VAL A 81 31.21 -9.52 27.77
CA VAL A 81 31.00 -10.51 26.69
C VAL A 81 29.75 -11.34 26.93
N LYS A 82 29.60 -11.90 28.14
CA LYS A 82 28.40 -12.67 28.52
C LYS A 82 27.13 -11.84 28.36
N ARG A 83 27.16 -10.56 28.77
CA ARG A 83 25.99 -9.69 28.65
C ARG A 83 25.58 -9.44 27.20
N TYR A 84 26.53 -9.20 26.31
CA TYR A 84 26.25 -9.12 24.88
C TYR A 84 25.65 -10.42 24.34
N ASP A 85 26.24 -11.57 24.69
CA ASP A 85 25.76 -12.89 24.25
C ASP A 85 24.31 -13.13 24.71
N ASP A 86 23.99 -12.81 25.97
CA ASP A 86 22.65 -12.94 26.54
C ASP A 86 21.64 -12.01 25.82
N SER A 87 21.99 -10.74 25.59
CA SER A 87 21.12 -9.78 24.90
C SER A 87 20.88 -10.17 23.43
N ILE A 88 21.92 -10.60 22.72
CA ILE A 88 21.81 -11.09 21.33
C ILE A 88 20.93 -12.34 21.29
N TYR A 89 21.08 -13.26 22.25
CA TYR A 89 20.25 -14.45 22.35
C TYR A 89 18.76 -14.09 22.51
N GLN A 90 18.41 -13.17 23.43
CA GLN A 90 17.03 -12.75 23.62
C GLN A 90 16.46 -12.04 22.39
N ALA A 91 17.25 -11.19 21.75
CA ALA A 91 16.84 -10.49 20.53
C ALA A 91 16.55 -11.46 19.38
N ARG A 92 17.42 -12.46 19.18
CA ARG A 92 17.18 -13.55 18.22
C ARG A 92 15.93 -14.32 18.57
N LYS A 93 15.77 -14.71 19.84
CA LYS A 93 14.60 -15.46 20.32
C LYS A 93 13.30 -14.72 20.04
N LEU A 94 13.22 -13.42 20.33
CA LEU A 94 12.02 -12.62 20.05
C LEU A 94 11.64 -12.62 18.56
N LEU A 95 12.63 -12.46 17.68
CA LEU A 95 12.40 -12.51 16.23
C LEU A 95 11.97 -13.91 15.75
N LYS A 96 12.55 -14.97 16.32
CA LYS A 96 12.13 -16.36 16.07
C LYS A 96 10.68 -16.59 16.51
N ASP A 97 10.31 -16.15 17.71
CA ASP A 97 8.97 -16.30 18.27
C ASP A 97 7.92 -15.57 17.42
N LYS A 98 8.22 -14.36 16.92
CA LYS A 98 7.35 -13.63 15.97
C LYS A 98 7.16 -14.38 14.66
N ASN A 99 8.21 -15.00 14.15
CA ASN A 99 8.16 -15.78 12.92
C ASN A 99 7.36 -17.07 13.12
N GLU A 100 7.57 -17.79 14.22
CA GLU A 100 6.80 -18.97 14.58
C GLU A 100 5.32 -18.62 14.76
N THR A 101 5.01 -17.50 15.44
CA THR A 101 3.63 -17.00 15.57
C THR A 101 3.00 -16.74 14.20
N THR A 102 3.71 -16.04 13.31
CA THR A 102 3.24 -15.79 11.93
C THR A 102 2.97 -17.11 11.19
N PHE A 103 3.83 -18.12 11.38
CA PHE A 103 3.68 -19.43 10.76
C PHE A 103 2.49 -20.22 11.33
N GLU A 104 2.34 -20.27 12.64
CA GLU A 104 1.25 -20.97 13.33
C GLU A 104 -0.11 -20.33 13.00
N GLU A 105 -0.19 -19.00 13.01
CA GLU A 105 -1.38 -18.27 12.57
C GLU A 105 -1.69 -18.49 11.09
N SER A 106 -0.69 -18.85 10.29
CA SER A 106 -0.87 -19.16 8.86
C SER A 106 -1.44 -20.55 8.61
N LYS A 107 -1.60 -21.41 9.63
CA LYS A 107 -2.17 -22.76 9.47
C LYS A 107 -3.70 -22.73 9.38
N ILE A 108 -4.25 -23.58 8.51
CA ILE A 108 -5.69 -23.80 8.34
C ILE A 108 -6.01 -25.22 8.81
N THR A 109 -6.84 -25.36 9.85
CA THR A 109 -7.19 -26.67 10.45
C THR A 109 -7.99 -27.57 9.51
N ASN A 110 -8.86 -27.00 8.67
CA ASN A 110 -9.63 -27.75 7.67
C ASN A 110 -9.47 -27.14 6.28
N LEU A 111 -8.31 -27.41 5.65
CA LEU A 111 -7.94 -26.83 4.36
C LEU A 111 -8.95 -27.15 3.26
N SER A 112 -9.55 -28.34 3.26
CA SER A 112 -10.53 -28.76 2.25
C SER A 112 -11.83 -27.96 2.25
N LYS A 113 -12.19 -27.38 3.40
CA LYS A 113 -13.42 -26.58 3.60
C LYS A 113 -13.12 -25.08 3.71
N ALA A 114 -11.86 -24.68 3.60
CA ALA A 114 -11.48 -23.28 3.71
C ALA A 114 -11.80 -22.53 2.41
N SER A 115 -12.33 -21.32 2.54
CA SER A 115 -12.61 -20.48 1.39
C SER A 115 -11.32 -20.07 0.68
N THR A 116 -11.39 -19.90 -0.65
CA THR A 116 -10.31 -19.38 -1.49
C THR A 116 -9.72 -18.09 -0.92
N LYS A 117 -10.56 -17.17 -0.41
CA LYS A 117 -10.13 -15.93 0.25
C LYS A 117 -9.25 -16.21 1.48
N ASN A 118 -9.64 -17.16 2.34
CA ASN A 118 -8.84 -17.54 3.53
C ASN A 118 -7.51 -18.16 3.12
N ILE A 119 -7.52 -19.09 2.16
CA ILE A 119 -6.31 -19.74 1.66
C ILE A 119 -5.34 -18.69 1.07
N THR A 120 -5.83 -17.78 0.22
CA THR A 120 -5.02 -16.69 -0.37
C THR A 120 -4.43 -15.75 0.68
N MET A 121 -5.17 -15.38 1.72
CA MET A 121 -4.64 -14.58 2.84
C MET A 121 -3.47 -15.30 3.52
N LYS A 122 -3.63 -16.59 3.83
CA LYS A 122 -2.59 -17.38 4.50
C LYS A 122 -1.37 -17.59 3.58
N VAL A 123 -1.56 -17.74 2.27
CA VAL A 123 -0.46 -17.75 1.27
C VAL A 123 0.32 -16.44 1.28
N ASN A 124 -0.36 -15.29 1.33
CA ASN A 124 0.30 -13.98 1.40
C ASN A 124 1.10 -13.80 2.69
N SER A 125 0.55 -14.21 3.85
CA SER A 125 1.29 -14.23 5.12
C SER A 125 2.55 -15.10 5.03
N LEU A 126 2.46 -16.28 4.43
CA LEU A 126 3.61 -17.17 4.20
C LEU A 126 4.64 -16.57 3.24
N LYS A 127 4.21 -15.80 2.22
CA LYS A 127 5.12 -15.09 1.30
C LYS A 127 5.90 -13.99 2.02
N VAL A 128 5.23 -13.20 2.85
CA VAL A 128 5.87 -12.18 3.69
C VAL A 128 6.85 -12.82 4.67
N LEU A 129 6.44 -13.89 5.34
CA LEU A 129 7.31 -14.66 6.24
C LEU A 129 8.53 -15.21 5.51
N SER A 130 8.37 -15.78 4.31
CA SER A 130 9.49 -16.27 3.49
C SER A 130 10.49 -15.15 3.19
N LYS A 131 10.01 -13.96 2.81
CA LYS A 131 10.88 -12.80 2.55
C LYS A 131 11.60 -12.34 3.82
N ARG A 132 10.92 -12.36 4.96
CA ARG A 132 11.51 -12.03 6.26
C ARG A 132 12.62 -13.03 6.63
N LEU A 133 12.41 -14.33 6.42
CA LEU A 133 13.43 -15.37 6.63
C LEU A 133 14.64 -15.24 5.68
N GLU A 134 14.45 -14.71 4.48
CA GLU A 134 15.55 -14.37 3.56
C GLU A 134 16.38 -13.18 4.04
N ILE A 135 15.73 -12.15 4.60
CA ILE A 135 16.41 -10.96 5.10
C ILE A 135 17.15 -11.26 6.42
N GLN A 136 16.50 -11.99 7.32
CA GLN A 136 17.06 -12.32 8.64
C GLN A 136 18.16 -13.38 8.58
N ASP A 137 18.03 -14.32 7.65
CA ASP A 137 18.99 -15.39 7.34
C ASP A 137 19.74 -15.98 8.56
N VAL A 138 21.05 -16.20 8.44
CA VAL A 138 21.88 -16.74 9.52
C VAL A 138 22.18 -15.74 10.64
N THR A 139 21.75 -14.48 10.51
CA THR A 139 21.89 -13.47 11.57
C THR A 139 20.97 -13.79 12.75
N VAL A 140 19.76 -14.29 12.46
CA VAL A 140 18.77 -14.68 13.48
C VAL A 140 18.81 -16.18 13.79
N TYR A 141 19.10 -17.02 12.79
CA TYR A 141 18.95 -18.46 12.89
C TYR A 141 20.28 -19.20 12.72
N ASP A 142 20.36 -20.40 13.30
CA ASP A 142 21.37 -21.35 12.86
C ASP A 142 21.01 -21.88 11.46
N LYS A 143 22.02 -22.13 10.62
CA LYS A 143 21.80 -22.56 9.22
C LYS A 143 20.86 -23.77 9.09
N LYS A 144 21.00 -24.76 9.99
CA LYS A 144 20.14 -25.96 10.01
C LYS A 144 18.70 -25.62 10.40
N GLU A 145 18.53 -24.77 11.41
CA GLU A 145 17.22 -24.30 11.89
C GLU A 145 16.50 -23.50 10.81
N LEU A 146 17.21 -22.57 10.16
CA LEU A 146 16.67 -21.74 9.08
C LEU A 146 16.18 -22.59 7.90
N ASN A 147 16.98 -23.57 7.48
CA ASN A 147 16.60 -24.45 6.37
C ASN A 147 15.38 -25.30 6.72
N ASN A 148 15.30 -25.80 7.96
CA ASN A 148 14.13 -26.52 8.45
C ASN A 148 12.89 -25.61 8.43
N PHE A 149 13.01 -24.37 8.90
CA PHE A 149 11.87 -23.44 8.94
C PHE A 149 11.42 -23.02 7.53
N LYS A 150 12.35 -22.65 6.64
CA LYS A 150 12.06 -22.37 5.23
C LYS A 150 11.35 -23.55 4.55
N SER A 151 11.74 -24.79 4.88
CA SER A 151 11.09 -26.00 4.39
C SER A 151 9.64 -26.14 4.89
N LYS A 152 9.38 -25.92 6.19
CA LYS A 152 8.02 -25.92 6.76
C LYS A 152 7.10 -24.89 6.07
N VAL A 153 7.59 -23.66 5.91
CA VAL A 153 6.86 -22.57 5.23
C VAL A 153 6.55 -22.94 3.77
N THR A 154 7.55 -23.46 3.06
CA THR A 154 7.40 -23.87 1.65
C THR A 154 6.41 -25.02 1.50
N THR A 155 6.47 -26.01 2.39
CA THR A 155 5.56 -27.17 2.38
C THR A 155 4.12 -26.75 2.62
N LEU A 156 3.89 -25.88 3.62
CA LEU A 156 2.55 -25.37 3.91
C LEU A 156 2.00 -24.55 2.73
N LYS A 157 2.82 -23.66 2.15
CA LYS A 157 2.43 -22.90 0.96
C LYS A 157 2.07 -23.80 -0.22
N LYS A 158 2.87 -24.83 -0.50
CA LYS A 158 2.58 -25.81 -1.58
C LYS A 158 1.24 -26.53 -1.36
N SER A 159 0.88 -26.84 -0.12
CA SER A 159 -0.42 -27.46 0.18
C SER A 159 -1.60 -26.53 -0.16
N TYR A 160 -1.43 -25.21 0.04
CA TYR A 160 -2.42 -24.20 -0.29
C TYR A 160 -2.50 -23.96 -1.79
N ASP A 161 -1.36 -23.86 -2.48
CA ASP A 161 -1.31 -23.75 -3.94
C ASP A 161 -2.02 -24.96 -4.60
N LYS A 162 -1.79 -26.18 -4.09
CA LYS A 162 -2.49 -27.39 -4.56
C LYS A 162 -4.01 -27.32 -4.34
N GLN A 163 -4.46 -26.78 -3.21
CA GLN A 163 -5.89 -26.65 -2.92
C GLN A 163 -6.56 -25.57 -3.78
N LEU A 164 -5.86 -24.46 -4.06
CA LEU A 164 -6.34 -23.41 -4.97
C LEU A 164 -6.47 -23.93 -6.41
N ASN A 165 -5.58 -24.84 -6.83
CA ASN A 165 -5.57 -25.39 -8.19
C ASN A 165 -6.47 -26.64 -8.37
N LYS A 166 -7.14 -27.11 -7.31
CA LYS A 166 -8.11 -28.23 -7.41
C LYS A 166 -9.42 -27.85 -8.10
N SER A 167 -9.65 -26.57 -8.37
CA SER A 167 -10.91 -26.09 -8.96
C SER A 167 -11.01 -26.30 -10.48
N ASP A 168 -9.94 -26.74 -11.15
CA ASP A 168 -9.89 -26.91 -12.62
C ASP A 168 -9.89 -28.38 -13.10
N SER A 169 -10.09 -29.38 -12.20
CA SER A 169 -9.90 -30.80 -12.57
C SER A 169 -11.03 -31.77 -12.19
N GLU A 170 -12.23 -31.28 -11.86
CA GLU A 170 -13.41 -32.14 -11.62
C GLU A 170 -14.68 -31.69 -12.39
N SER A 171 -14.53 -31.06 -13.56
CA SER A 171 -15.66 -30.77 -14.45
C SER A 171 -15.43 -31.24 -15.88
N ASP A 172 -15.07 -32.52 -16.05
CA ASP A 172 -15.27 -33.23 -17.31
C ASP A 172 -16.28 -34.35 -17.08
N GLN A 173 -17.57 -34.02 -17.23
CA GLN A 173 -18.54 -34.82 -18.00
C GLN A 173 -19.97 -34.24 -17.93
N LYS A 174 -20.48 -33.94 -19.13
CA LYS A 174 -21.87 -34.11 -19.61
C LYS A 174 -22.74 -32.85 -19.85
N SER A 175 -22.68 -32.44 -21.12
CA SER A 175 -23.77 -32.12 -22.05
C SER A 175 -24.76 -30.97 -21.76
N GLU A 176 -24.53 -29.88 -22.49
CA GLU A 176 -25.43 -29.26 -23.50
C GLU A 176 -26.86 -28.86 -23.11
N SER A 177 -27.08 -27.55 -22.98
CA SER A 177 -28.25 -26.78 -23.44
C SER A 177 -27.95 -25.26 -23.38
N GLN A 178 -27.94 -24.56 -24.51
CA GLN A 178 -28.01 -23.09 -24.61
C GLN A 178 -29.46 -22.60 -24.34
N PRO A 179 -29.75 -21.29 -24.21
CA PRO A 179 -28.95 -20.16 -23.71
C PRO A 179 -29.74 -19.30 -22.68
N THR A 180 -29.10 -18.69 -21.68
CA THR A 180 -29.61 -17.41 -21.13
C THR A 180 -28.48 -16.59 -20.51
N LYS A 181 -28.30 -15.37 -21.04
CA LYS A 181 -27.50 -14.32 -20.42
C LYS A 181 -28.07 -14.01 -19.03
N VAL A 182 -27.35 -14.40 -17.98
CA VAL A 182 -27.47 -13.76 -16.67
C VAL A 182 -26.14 -13.09 -16.38
N ASN A 183 -26.20 -11.78 -16.32
CA ASN A 183 -25.10 -10.89 -15.97
C ASN A 183 -24.81 -11.08 -14.48
N GLU A 184 -23.87 -11.96 -14.12
CA GLU A 184 -23.42 -12.09 -12.74
C GLU A 184 -22.56 -10.87 -12.37
N GLN A 185 -23.22 -9.94 -11.69
CA GLN A 185 -22.66 -8.78 -11.03
C GLN A 185 -21.70 -9.25 -9.94
N THR A 186 -20.40 -9.18 -10.22
CA THR A 186 -19.36 -9.45 -9.23
C THR A 186 -19.38 -8.35 -8.17
N ASP A 187 -19.86 -8.71 -6.98
CA ASP A 187 -19.86 -7.87 -5.79
C ASP A 187 -18.40 -7.53 -5.40
N GLN A 188 -17.90 -6.37 -5.86
CA GLN A 188 -16.54 -5.90 -5.57
C GLN A 188 -16.41 -5.58 -4.07
N THR A 189 -15.87 -6.54 -3.33
CA THR A 189 -15.47 -6.36 -1.93
C THR A 189 -14.20 -5.52 -1.83
N MET A 190 -14.13 -4.63 -0.84
CA MET A 190 -12.94 -3.85 -0.48
C MET A 190 -11.63 -4.68 -0.48
N ASP A 191 -10.61 -4.21 -1.21
CA ASP A 191 -9.29 -4.85 -1.36
C ASP A 191 -8.22 -4.05 -0.60
N LEU A 192 -7.94 -4.49 0.63
CA LEU A 192 -6.99 -3.83 1.52
C LEU A 192 -5.56 -3.79 0.97
N SER A 193 -5.16 -4.76 0.15
CA SER A 193 -3.80 -4.82 -0.40
C SER A 193 -3.58 -3.73 -1.44
N LYS A 194 -4.62 -3.44 -2.24
CA LYS A 194 -4.62 -2.32 -3.19
C LYS A 194 -4.65 -0.98 -2.45
N ILE A 195 -5.54 -0.84 -1.47
CA ILE A 195 -5.69 0.40 -0.68
C ILE A 195 -4.37 0.73 0.03
N GLN A 196 -3.68 -0.26 0.59
CA GLN A 196 -2.36 -0.09 1.21
C GLN A 196 -1.27 0.39 0.23
N GLN A 197 -1.44 0.16 -1.07
CA GLN A 197 -0.55 0.64 -2.14
C GLN A 197 -0.99 1.99 -2.71
N GLY A 198 -2.08 2.57 -2.19
CA GLY A 198 -2.65 3.81 -2.69
C GLY A 198 -3.60 3.63 -3.88
N ASP A 199 -4.05 2.40 -4.14
CA ASP A 199 -5.05 2.07 -5.15
C ASP A 199 -6.41 1.88 -4.46
N TYR A 200 -7.32 2.82 -4.69
CA TYR A 200 -8.66 2.86 -4.11
C TYR A 200 -9.75 2.36 -5.07
N THR A 201 -9.39 1.68 -6.15
CA THR A 201 -10.35 1.09 -7.11
C THR A 201 -11.41 0.23 -6.45
N SER A 202 -11.04 -0.57 -5.44
CA SER A 202 -11.99 -1.42 -4.71
C SER A 202 -12.98 -0.64 -3.82
N LEU A 203 -12.71 0.64 -3.59
CA LEU A 203 -13.55 1.54 -2.81
C LEU A 203 -14.53 2.33 -3.67
N LEU A 204 -14.46 2.22 -5.01
CA LEU A 204 -15.43 2.87 -5.89
C LEU A 204 -16.87 2.48 -5.50
N GLY A 205 -17.75 3.45 -5.58
CA GLY A 205 -19.07 3.37 -4.98
C GLY A 205 -19.47 4.69 -4.35
N ASP A 206 -20.76 4.82 -4.09
CA ASP A 206 -21.31 5.88 -3.26
C ASP A 206 -21.18 5.46 -1.80
N TRP A 207 -20.72 6.41 -1.00
CA TRP A 207 -20.53 6.26 0.44
C TRP A 207 -21.43 7.25 1.16
N ARG A 208 -22.16 6.75 2.15
CA ARG A 208 -23.05 7.57 3.00
C ARG A 208 -22.56 7.55 4.43
N GLU A 209 -22.48 8.71 5.06
CA GLU A 209 -22.27 8.81 6.50
C GLU A 209 -23.47 8.22 7.26
N VAL A 210 -23.22 7.36 8.25
CA VAL A 210 -24.27 6.66 9.00
C VAL A 210 -24.20 6.86 10.51
N ALA A 211 -23.06 7.35 11.00
CA ALA A 211 -22.86 7.71 12.39
C ALA A 211 -21.65 8.63 12.52
N THR A 212 -21.67 9.44 13.57
CA THR A 212 -20.53 10.23 14.01
C THR A 212 -20.28 9.93 15.49
N SER A 213 -19.06 10.12 15.96
CA SER A 213 -18.76 10.07 17.39
C SER A 213 -17.84 11.22 17.75
N SER A 214 -18.17 11.91 18.83
CA SER A 214 -17.44 13.08 19.30
C SER A 214 -17.32 13.04 20.81
N ASN A 215 -16.34 13.76 21.35
CA ASN A 215 -16.22 13.97 22.79
C ASN A 215 -16.84 15.32 23.13
N HIS A 216 -18.00 15.31 23.80
CA HIS A 216 -18.69 16.54 24.21
C HIS A 216 -18.07 17.21 25.45
N HIS A 217 -16.98 16.66 25.99
CA HIS A 217 -16.26 17.13 27.17
C HIS A 217 -17.14 17.21 28.44
N ASP A 218 -18.15 16.34 28.52
CA ASP A 218 -19.11 16.22 29.62
C ASP A 218 -18.71 15.16 30.68
N GLY A 219 -17.56 14.51 30.48
CA GLY A 219 -17.03 13.45 31.35
C GLY A 219 -17.40 12.03 30.91
N ASN A 220 -18.25 11.85 29.89
CA ASN A 220 -18.65 10.54 29.37
C ASN A 220 -17.72 10.00 28.28
N GLY A 221 -16.74 10.80 27.86
CA GLY A 221 -15.82 10.43 26.78
C GLY A 221 -16.45 10.64 25.41
N ASN A 222 -16.11 9.76 24.47
CA ASN A 222 -16.69 9.79 23.13
C ASN A 222 -18.09 9.18 23.16
N THR A 223 -19.09 9.89 22.68
CA THR A 223 -20.46 9.40 22.49
C THR A 223 -20.81 9.34 21.02
N TRP A 224 -21.81 8.54 20.65
CA TRP A 224 -22.31 8.45 19.29
C TRP A 224 -23.41 9.49 19.02
N ASP A 225 -23.30 10.15 17.87
CA ASP A 225 -24.25 11.15 17.40
C ASP A 225 -24.86 10.72 16.04
N SER A 226 -25.96 11.37 15.66
CA SER A 226 -26.58 11.13 14.34
C SER A 226 -25.68 11.63 13.22
N ALA A 227 -25.73 10.98 12.06
CA ALA A 227 -24.98 11.43 10.89
C ALA A 227 -25.47 12.79 10.40
N ASP A 228 -24.54 13.69 10.10
CA ASP A 228 -24.81 15.02 9.57
C ASP A 228 -24.98 15.02 8.04
N GLY A 229 -24.72 13.87 7.40
CA GLY A 229 -24.90 13.65 5.97
C GLY A 229 -23.69 14.05 5.14
N ALA A 230 -22.50 14.11 5.76
CA ALA A 230 -21.26 14.40 5.08
C ALA A 230 -21.02 13.41 3.91
N LYS A 231 -20.43 13.91 2.83
CA LYS A 231 -20.13 13.10 1.64
C LYS A 231 -18.68 12.65 1.65
N LEU A 232 -18.50 11.36 1.39
CA LEU A 232 -17.19 10.79 1.13
C LEU A 232 -17.08 10.48 -0.37
N SER A 233 -16.27 11.26 -1.06
CA SER A 233 -15.98 11.08 -2.48
C SER A 233 -14.77 10.17 -2.64
N VAL A 234 -14.96 9.08 -3.37
CA VAL A 234 -13.90 8.12 -3.67
C VAL A 234 -13.65 8.09 -5.17
N THR A 235 -12.38 8.22 -5.55
CA THR A 235 -11.87 8.00 -6.90
C THR A 235 -10.88 6.84 -6.89
N LEU A 236 -10.25 6.56 -8.03
CA LEU A 236 -9.29 5.47 -8.18
C LEU A 236 -8.07 5.57 -7.24
N ASN A 237 -7.67 6.77 -6.84
CA ASN A 237 -6.47 6.99 -6.03
C ASN A 237 -6.63 8.05 -4.94
N GLN A 238 -7.85 8.59 -4.80
CA GLN A 238 -8.16 9.59 -3.82
C GLN A 238 -9.43 9.26 -3.05
N LEU A 239 -9.43 9.58 -1.76
CA LEU A 239 -10.59 9.62 -0.90
C LEU A 239 -10.66 11.02 -0.30
N THR A 240 -11.83 11.65 -0.38
CA THR A 240 -12.00 13.06 -0.01
C THR A 240 -13.30 13.24 0.76
N ASN A 241 -13.23 13.97 1.85
CA ASN A 241 -14.39 14.59 2.48
C ASN A 241 -14.13 16.11 2.60
N GLU A 242 -14.98 16.82 3.33
CA GLU A 242 -14.86 18.28 3.47
C GLU A 242 -13.58 18.73 4.19
N SER A 243 -12.97 17.85 5.00
CA SER A 243 -11.86 18.20 5.88
C SER A 243 -10.50 17.67 5.42
N MET A 244 -10.48 16.61 4.61
CA MET A 244 -9.24 15.98 4.18
C MET A 244 -9.34 15.33 2.81
N LYS A 245 -8.15 15.18 2.21
CA LYS A 245 -7.90 14.42 1.00
C LYS A 245 -6.81 13.39 1.27
N LEU A 246 -7.15 12.11 1.21
CA LEU A 246 -6.18 11.02 1.22
C LEU A 246 -5.90 10.60 -0.23
N GLN A 247 -4.69 10.88 -0.73
CA GLN A 247 -4.23 10.48 -2.06
C GLN A 247 -2.99 9.58 -1.95
N GLY A 248 -3.09 8.34 -2.45
CA GLY A 248 -2.01 7.37 -2.32
C GLY A 248 -1.68 7.07 -0.85
N LYS A 249 -0.51 7.53 -0.36
CA LYS A 249 -0.12 7.42 1.06
C LYS A 249 -0.01 8.75 1.79
N THR A 250 -0.57 9.80 1.19
CA THR A 250 -0.46 11.16 1.70
C THR A 250 -1.85 11.69 2.01
N LEU A 251 -2.04 12.18 3.23
CA LEU A 251 -3.23 12.91 3.62
C LEU A 251 -2.93 14.41 3.57
N THR A 252 -3.81 15.17 2.94
CA THR A 252 -3.76 16.63 2.88
C THR A 252 -4.99 17.20 3.57
N ASP A 253 -4.80 18.13 4.50
CA ASP A 253 -5.85 18.92 5.16
C ASP A 253 -5.55 20.42 5.03
N SER A 254 -6.23 21.27 5.80
CA SER A 254 -6.01 22.73 5.80
C SER A 254 -4.62 23.15 6.33
N ASN A 255 -3.92 22.29 7.06
CA ASN A 255 -2.61 22.55 7.64
C ASN A 255 -1.45 22.04 6.79
N GLY A 256 -1.73 21.30 5.72
CA GLY A 256 -0.74 20.84 4.76
C GLY A 256 -0.85 19.36 4.47
N SER A 257 0.26 18.75 4.03
CA SER A 257 0.31 17.34 3.65
C SER A 257 1.17 16.53 4.60
N SER A 258 0.66 15.37 5.02
CA SER A 258 1.32 14.44 5.93
C SER A 258 1.32 13.03 5.35
N ALA A 259 2.40 12.29 5.57
CA ALA A 259 2.47 10.88 5.19
C ALA A 259 1.64 10.01 6.15
N MET A 260 1.02 8.96 5.64
CA MET A 260 0.21 8.00 6.39
C MET A 260 0.92 6.64 6.46
N THR A 261 0.85 5.98 7.61
CA THR A 261 1.34 4.62 7.84
C THR A 261 0.19 3.64 7.78
N PHE A 262 0.24 2.72 6.82
CA PHE A 262 -0.80 1.72 6.61
C PHE A 262 -0.46 0.39 7.27
N LYS A 263 -1.37 -0.15 8.07
CA LYS A 263 -1.22 -1.42 8.79
C LYS A 263 -2.52 -2.21 8.77
N VAL A 264 -2.43 -3.46 8.31
CA VAL A 264 -3.54 -4.41 8.43
C VAL A 264 -3.62 -4.90 9.88
N GLN A 265 -4.82 -4.86 10.45
CA GLN A 265 -5.11 -5.28 11.83
C GLN A 265 -6.46 -6.01 11.82
N ASN A 266 -6.56 -7.20 12.40
CA ASN A 266 -7.84 -7.91 12.61
C ASN A 266 -8.82 -7.90 11.42
N GLY A 267 -8.32 -7.99 10.19
CA GLY A 267 -9.15 -8.00 8.96
C GLY A 267 -9.54 -6.63 8.39
N TYR A 268 -9.15 -5.52 9.01
CA TYR A 268 -9.28 -4.16 8.48
C TYR A 268 -7.90 -3.54 8.21
N LEU A 269 -7.87 -2.42 7.49
CA LEU A 269 -6.65 -1.64 7.23
C LEU A 269 -6.75 -0.31 7.96
N ALA A 270 -5.81 0.00 8.84
CA ALA A 270 -5.64 1.30 9.45
C ALA A 270 -4.60 2.11 8.67
N ALA A 271 -4.87 3.38 8.42
CA ALA A 271 -3.93 4.37 7.93
C ALA A 271 -3.87 5.51 8.95
N ASP A 272 -2.76 5.62 9.68
CA ASP A 272 -2.58 6.61 10.75
C ASP A 272 -1.48 7.61 10.37
N SER A 273 -1.55 8.85 10.86
CA SER A 273 -0.48 9.84 10.67
C SER A 273 0.90 9.24 10.99
N ALA A 274 1.86 9.34 10.06
CA ALA A 274 3.19 8.76 10.27
C ALA A 274 3.98 9.51 11.36
N ASP A 275 3.82 10.84 11.42
CA ASP A 275 4.34 11.66 12.50
C ASP A 275 3.34 11.70 13.66
N GLN A 276 3.72 11.09 14.76
CA GLN A 276 2.91 11.02 15.98
C GLN A 276 3.03 12.30 16.84
N MET A 277 3.89 13.25 16.44
CA MET A 277 4.08 14.53 17.11
C MET A 277 3.37 15.69 16.38
N ALA A 278 2.64 15.40 15.32
CA ALA A 278 1.88 16.42 14.58
C ALA A 278 0.76 17.00 15.45
N SER A 279 0.49 18.31 15.29
CA SER A 279 -0.56 19.02 16.04
C SER A 279 -1.96 18.43 15.80
N ILE A 280 -2.17 17.82 14.64
CA ILE A 280 -3.40 17.09 14.30
C ILE A 280 -3.00 15.71 13.76
N LEU A 281 -3.46 14.67 14.44
CA LEU A 281 -3.31 13.29 14.02
C LEU A 281 -4.60 12.84 13.32
N TRP A 282 -4.42 12.22 12.16
CA TRP A 282 -5.48 11.64 11.36
C TRP A 282 -5.42 10.12 11.42
N GLY A 283 -6.59 9.49 11.39
CA GLY A 283 -6.75 8.05 11.26
C GLY A 283 -7.84 7.75 10.23
N VAL A 284 -7.52 6.97 9.21
CA VAL A 284 -8.50 6.45 8.25
C VAL A 284 -8.47 4.94 8.32
N SER A 285 -9.60 4.30 8.60
CA SER A 285 -9.68 2.84 8.65
C SER A 285 -10.69 2.29 7.65
N PHE A 286 -10.30 1.21 6.98
CA PHE A 286 -11.03 0.56 5.91
C PHE A 286 -11.47 -0.83 6.40
N TYR A 287 -12.78 -0.99 6.60
CA TYR A 287 -13.39 -2.21 7.14
C TYR A 287 -14.20 -2.91 6.04
N PRO A 288 -13.71 -4.04 5.52
CA PRO A 288 -14.50 -4.85 4.60
C PRO A 288 -15.77 -5.39 5.26
N LYS A 289 -16.76 -5.75 4.45
CA LYS A 289 -17.96 -6.44 4.91
C LYS A 289 -17.68 -7.63 5.81
N GLY A 290 -18.43 -7.71 6.91
CA GLY A 290 -18.27 -8.70 7.97
C GLY A 290 -17.14 -8.41 8.96
N VAL A 291 -16.35 -7.35 8.79
CA VAL A 291 -15.27 -6.98 9.72
C VAL A 291 -15.79 -5.96 10.74
N THR A 292 -15.80 -6.34 12.01
CA THR A 292 -16.19 -5.48 13.12
C THR A 292 -15.27 -4.27 13.23
N MET A 293 -15.87 -3.10 13.49
CA MET A 293 -15.11 -1.87 13.76
C MET A 293 -14.33 -1.97 15.06
N ALA A 294 -13.07 -1.51 15.05
CA ALA A 294 -12.27 -1.43 16.27
C ALA A 294 -12.74 -0.26 17.13
N ASN A 295 -12.74 -0.45 18.46
CA ASN A 295 -13.03 0.58 19.46
C ASN A 295 -14.39 1.28 19.29
N SER A 296 -15.43 0.56 18.85
CA SER A 296 -16.77 1.12 18.64
C SER A 296 -17.63 1.22 19.93
N GLY A 297 -17.14 0.74 21.06
CA GLY A 297 -17.92 0.63 22.30
C GLY A 297 -19.01 -0.44 22.22
N ASP A 298 -19.62 -0.74 23.37
CA ASP A 298 -20.77 -1.65 23.49
C ASP A 298 -22.08 -0.99 23.03
N ASP A 299 -22.09 0.34 22.93
CA ASP A 299 -23.21 1.21 22.58
C ASP A 299 -23.24 1.61 21.09
N LYS A 300 -22.57 0.81 20.23
CA LYS A 300 -22.51 1.04 18.78
C LYS A 300 -23.92 1.22 18.18
N PRO A 301 -24.19 2.31 17.44
CA PRO A 301 -25.49 2.55 16.82
C PRO A 301 -25.88 1.45 15.84
N ALA A 302 -27.16 1.09 15.81
CA ALA A 302 -27.72 0.12 14.86
C ALA A 302 -27.63 0.58 13.39
N THR A 303 -27.40 1.88 13.14
CA THR A 303 -27.13 2.43 11.81
C THR A 303 -25.79 1.95 11.23
N ILE A 304 -24.88 1.51 12.09
CA ILE A 304 -23.60 0.89 11.70
C ILE A 304 -23.82 -0.61 11.44
N ASP A 305 -23.99 -0.95 10.17
CA ASP A 305 -24.25 -2.28 9.64
C ASP A 305 -22.93 -2.97 9.28
N ASP A 306 -22.56 -4.00 10.07
CA ASP A 306 -21.33 -4.78 9.87
C ASP A 306 -21.33 -5.61 8.57
N SER A 307 -22.48 -5.78 7.91
CA SER A 307 -22.60 -6.51 6.65
C SER A 307 -22.16 -5.70 5.42
N LYS A 308 -21.89 -4.41 5.56
CA LYS A 308 -21.47 -3.50 4.46
C LYS A 308 -19.97 -3.26 4.43
N ASP A 309 -19.42 -2.64 3.40
CA ASP A 309 -18.08 -2.04 3.55
C ASP A 309 -18.22 -0.73 4.35
N ARG A 310 -17.30 -0.47 5.28
CA ARG A 310 -17.26 0.75 6.11
C ARG A 310 -15.91 1.43 5.99
N ILE A 311 -15.91 2.76 6.02
CA ILE A 311 -14.70 3.58 6.16
C ILE A 311 -14.91 4.50 7.35
N THR A 312 -13.91 4.60 8.23
CA THR A 312 -13.93 5.58 9.29
C THR A 312 -12.87 6.65 9.06
N VAL A 313 -13.22 7.90 9.35
CA VAL A 313 -12.28 9.02 9.34
C VAL A 313 -12.26 9.64 10.73
N ARG A 314 -11.08 9.70 11.35
CA ARG A 314 -10.86 10.24 12.69
C ARG A 314 -9.82 11.35 12.64
N THR A 315 -10.03 12.37 13.47
CA THR A 315 -9.04 13.41 13.74
C THR A 315 -8.87 13.61 15.26
N SER A 316 -7.67 13.98 15.70
CA SER A 316 -7.37 14.22 17.11
C SER A 316 -7.78 15.61 17.61
N ASN A 317 -7.95 16.60 16.73
CA ASN A 317 -8.19 17.99 17.14
C ASN A 317 -9.52 18.22 17.87
N ASN A 318 -10.55 17.45 17.54
CA ASN A 318 -11.89 17.51 18.15
C ASN A 318 -12.38 16.12 18.60
N SER A 319 -11.50 15.11 18.61
CA SER A 319 -11.83 13.71 18.89
C SER A 319 -13.04 13.20 18.09
N TYR A 320 -13.21 13.70 16.86
CA TYR A 320 -14.33 13.38 15.99
C TYR A 320 -14.02 12.19 15.10
N LEU A 321 -15.01 11.30 14.99
CA LEU A 321 -15.01 10.11 14.16
C LEU A 321 -16.24 10.17 13.25
N GLN A 322 -16.03 9.99 11.95
CA GLN A 322 -17.09 9.79 10.98
C GLN A 322 -17.10 8.33 10.53
N VAL A 323 -18.29 7.76 10.35
CA VAL A 323 -18.47 6.39 9.84
C VAL A 323 -19.26 6.45 8.53
N PHE A 324 -18.61 6.05 7.46
CA PHE A 324 -19.19 5.94 6.13
C PHE A 324 -19.47 4.48 5.79
N GLN A 325 -20.61 4.23 5.16
CA GLN A 325 -21.00 2.93 4.64
C GLN A 325 -21.19 2.97 3.14
N LYS A 326 -20.73 1.91 2.48
CA LYS A 326 -20.99 1.70 1.05
C LYS A 326 -22.49 1.48 0.86
N VAL A 327 -23.06 2.16 -0.14
CA VAL A 327 -24.49 2.04 -0.46
C VAL A 327 -24.70 0.81 -1.35
N ASP A 328 -25.60 -0.10 -0.94
CA ASP A 328 -25.92 -1.30 -1.73
C ASP A 328 -26.50 -0.91 -3.10
N GLY A 329 -26.15 -1.66 -4.14
CA GLY A 329 -26.53 -1.31 -5.51
C GLY A 329 -25.78 -0.09 -6.07
N SER A 330 -24.88 0.52 -5.29
CA SER A 330 -23.89 1.46 -5.83
C SER A 330 -22.77 0.68 -6.53
N THR A 331 -23.10 0.13 -7.69
CA THR A 331 -22.14 0.13 -8.79
C THR A 331 -22.13 1.56 -9.32
N SER A 332 -21.21 2.38 -8.81
CA SER A 332 -20.72 3.53 -9.57
C SER A 332 -19.40 3.14 -10.24
N VAL A 333 -19.37 2.23 -11.22
CA VAL A 333 -19.73 2.57 -12.60
C VAL A 333 -21.15 3.07 -12.69
N LYS A 334 -21.33 4.38 -12.53
CA LYS A 334 -22.47 5.04 -13.14
C LYS A 334 -22.17 4.89 -14.61
N LYS A 335 -22.75 3.85 -15.21
CA LYS A 335 -23.33 3.99 -16.52
C LYS A 335 -24.33 5.12 -16.35
N SER A 336 -23.84 6.35 -16.50
CA SER A 336 -24.69 7.49 -16.77
C SER A 336 -25.30 7.20 -18.13
N SER A 337 -26.38 6.42 -18.10
CA SER A 337 -27.31 6.20 -19.20
C SER A 337 -28.62 6.95 -18.93
N ASN A 338 -28.58 8.00 -18.09
CA ASN A 338 -29.63 9.00 -17.95
C ASN A 338 -29.06 10.37 -17.51
N VAL A 339 -27.90 10.74 -18.05
CA VAL A 339 -27.61 12.15 -18.34
C VAL A 339 -27.73 12.24 -19.84
N SER A 340 -28.55 13.18 -20.30
CA SER A 340 -28.67 13.56 -21.71
C SER A 340 -27.30 13.51 -22.39
N SER A 341 -27.26 12.96 -23.60
CA SER A 341 -26.08 12.66 -24.43
C SER A 341 -25.29 13.92 -24.89
N THR A 342 -25.21 14.94 -24.05
CA THR A 342 -24.65 16.26 -24.35
C THR A 342 -23.47 16.65 -23.47
N ASP A 343 -23.28 16.08 -22.27
CA ASP A 343 -22.25 16.58 -21.33
C ASP A 343 -21.11 15.60 -20.95
N LYS A 344 -21.06 14.40 -21.55
CA LYS A 344 -19.93 13.45 -21.40
C LYS A 344 -18.77 13.70 -22.37
N ALA A 345 -18.76 14.83 -23.06
CA ALA A 345 -17.94 15.06 -24.27
C ALA A 345 -16.68 15.90 -24.04
N LYS A 346 -16.28 16.18 -22.80
CA LYS A 346 -15.16 17.10 -22.51
C LYS A 346 -14.07 16.40 -21.71
N MET A 347 -12.85 16.41 -22.23
CA MET A 347 -11.62 16.06 -21.51
C MET A 347 -11.50 16.84 -20.18
N ASP A 348 -11.50 16.12 -19.05
CA ASP A 348 -11.33 16.72 -17.72
C ASP A 348 -9.87 16.55 -17.25
N ILE A 349 -9.12 17.64 -17.34
CA ILE A 349 -7.70 17.66 -16.96
C ILE A 349 -7.47 17.55 -15.44
N ASN A 350 -8.47 17.83 -14.60
CA ASN A 350 -8.32 17.67 -13.15
C ASN A 350 -8.41 16.19 -12.76
N GLU A 351 -9.27 15.42 -13.42
CA GLU A 351 -9.34 13.97 -13.28
C GLU A 351 -8.04 13.31 -13.79
N ILE A 352 -7.61 13.66 -15.02
CA ILE A 352 -6.39 13.12 -15.66
C ILE A 352 -5.14 13.44 -14.84
N LYS A 353 -5.08 14.64 -14.23
CA LYS A 353 -3.98 15.04 -13.33
C LYS A 353 -3.82 14.10 -12.14
N THR A 354 -4.90 13.45 -11.72
CA THR A 354 -4.89 12.45 -10.65
C THR A 354 -4.71 11.03 -11.17
N GLY A 355 -4.63 10.80 -12.48
CA GLY A 355 -4.49 9.47 -13.06
C GLY A 355 -5.82 8.77 -13.35
N ASP A 356 -6.94 9.48 -13.27
CA ASP A 356 -8.23 9.03 -13.78
C ASP A 356 -8.39 9.49 -15.24
N TYR A 357 -8.47 8.54 -16.15
CA TYR A 357 -8.54 8.79 -17.59
C TYR A 357 -9.94 8.52 -18.17
N ALA A 358 -10.97 8.38 -17.32
CA ALA A 358 -12.31 8.01 -17.77
C ALA A 358 -12.90 8.98 -18.82
N THR A 359 -12.65 10.29 -18.69
CA THR A 359 -13.17 11.30 -19.64
C THR A 359 -12.52 11.23 -21.02
N ILE A 360 -11.36 10.58 -21.13
CA ILE A 360 -10.61 10.38 -22.39
C ILE A 360 -10.56 8.92 -22.83
N ASP A 361 -11.38 8.04 -22.22
CA ASP A 361 -11.49 6.62 -22.56
C ASP A 361 -11.71 6.39 -24.06
N GLY A 362 -11.05 5.38 -24.62
CA GLY A 362 -11.10 5.02 -26.04
C GLY A 362 -9.74 5.07 -26.75
N THR A 363 -9.77 4.83 -28.05
CA THR A 363 -8.56 4.82 -28.89
C THR A 363 -8.31 6.21 -29.45
N TRP A 364 -7.07 6.67 -29.32
CA TRP A 364 -6.60 7.93 -29.91
C TRP A 364 -5.52 7.62 -30.93
N LYS A 365 -5.59 8.25 -32.10
CA LYS A 365 -4.68 7.98 -33.21
C LYS A 365 -4.13 9.27 -33.80
N ASN A 366 -2.86 9.25 -34.20
CA ASN A 366 -2.25 10.35 -34.94
C ASN A 366 -1.99 9.99 -36.41
N LYS A 367 -1.55 10.97 -37.22
CA LYS A 367 -1.37 10.77 -38.67
C LYS A 367 -0.20 9.83 -39.02
N HIS A 368 0.68 9.53 -38.06
CA HIS A 368 1.72 8.51 -38.22
C HIS A 368 1.22 7.08 -38.00
N GLY A 369 -0.06 6.90 -37.67
CA GLY A 369 -0.64 5.59 -37.37
C GLY A 369 -0.34 5.08 -35.96
N ARG A 370 0.29 5.90 -35.10
CA ARG A 370 0.53 5.57 -33.70
C ARG A 370 -0.77 5.69 -32.92
N GLU A 371 -0.93 4.85 -31.90
CA GLU A 371 -2.16 4.75 -31.12
C GLU A 371 -1.89 4.88 -29.63
N ILE A 372 -2.85 5.50 -28.94
CA ILE A 372 -2.98 5.49 -27.49
C ILE A 372 -4.32 4.83 -27.18
N ASN A 373 -4.27 3.64 -26.61
CA ASN A 373 -5.46 2.96 -26.11
C ASN A 373 -5.65 3.35 -24.65
N VAL A 374 -6.63 4.21 -24.41
CA VAL A 374 -6.97 4.72 -23.10
C VAL A 374 -8.11 3.87 -22.55
N GLY A 375 -7.92 3.36 -21.34
CA GLY A 375 -8.96 2.86 -20.46
C GLY A 375 -9.01 3.71 -19.19
N HIS A 376 -9.99 3.47 -18.32
CA HIS A 376 -10.25 4.25 -17.11
C HIS A 376 -9.01 4.62 -16.27
N ASP A 377 -8.05 3.71 -16.08
CA ASP A 377 -6.87 3.91 -15.24
C ASP A 377 -5.53 3.72 -15.97
N THR A 378 -5.59 3.45 -17.28
CA THR A 378 -4.43 3.04 -18.08
C THR A 378 -4.41 3.75 -19.42
N MET A 379 -3.26 4.26 -19.82
CA MET A 379 -2.98 4.63 -21.21
C MET A 379 -1.88 3.73 -21.76
N LYS A 380 -2.16 3.05 -22.88
CA LYS A 380 -1.21 2.20 -23.59
C LYS A 380 -0.82 2.83 -24.90
N PHE A 381 0.45 3.19 -25.01
CA PHE A 381 1.05 3.85 -26.16
C PHE A 381 1.72 2.80 -27.03
N THR A 382 1.46 2.81 -28.34
CA THR A 382 2.25 2.03 -29.29
C THR A 382 3.69 2.51 -29.29
N ASP A 383 3.89 3.84 -29.25
CA ASP A 383 5.19 4.50 -29.17
C ASP A 383 5.12 5.64 -28.14
N ILE A 384 5.84 5.52 -27.03
CA ILE A 384 5.97 6.59 -26.03
C ILE A 384 7.31 7.31 -26.11
N THR A 385 8.33 6.68 -26.70
CA THR A 385 9.68 7.25 -26.86
C THR A 385 10.01 7.52 -28.33
N GLY A 386 11.06 8.32 -28.56
CA GLY A 386 11.61 8.59 -29.90
C GLY A 386 12.24 7.36 -30.57
N TYR A 387 12.38 6.25 -29.85
CA TYR A 387 12.89 4.97 -30.36
C TYR A 387 11.77 3.97 -30.66
N LYS A 388 10.51 4.43 -30.78
CA LYS A 388 9.34 3.59 -31.10
C LYS A 388 9.11 2.45 -30.09
N GLN A 389 9.30 2.76 -28.81
CA GLN A 389 9.12 1.80 -27.73
C GLN A 389 7.72 1.97 -27.14
N ALA A 390 7.03 0.85 -26.93
CA ALA A 390 5.72 0.87 -26.30
C ALA A 390 5.80 1.29 -24.83
N GLY A 391 4.74 1.94 -24.35
CA GLY A 391 4.65 2.43 -22.98
C GLY A 391 3.27 2.21 -22.38
N GLU A 392 3.23 1.98 -21.08
CA GLU A 392 2.00 2.00 -20.30
C GLU A 392 2.12 3.06 -19.21
N VAL A 393 1.08 3.87 -19.05
CA VAL A 393 0.92 4.76 -17.91
C VAL A 393 -0.31 4.30 -17.13
N ARG A 394 -0.09 3.85 -15.90
CA ARG A 394 -1.16 3.46 -14.97
C ARG A 394 -1.04 4.27 -13.69
N ASN A 395 -2.07 5.01 -13.30
CA ASN A 395 -2.05 5.87 -12.11
C ASN A 395 -0.80 6.77 -12.04
N LEU A 396 -0.49 7.46 -13.14
CA LEU A 396 0.72 8.29 -13.31
C LEU A 396 2.06 7.54 -13.19
N LYS A 397 2.04 6.20 -13.12
CA LYS A 397 3.25 5.37 -13.17
C LYS A 397 3.50 4.92 -14.59
N LEU A 398 4.61 5.39 -15.14
CA LEU A 398 5.16 4.98 -16.40
C LEU A 398 5.82 3.60 -16.27
N ASN A 399 5.58 2.77 -17.26
CA ASN A 399 6.23 1.49 -17.50
C ASN A 399 6.63 1.39 -18.97
N ILE A 400 7.91 1.15 -19.24
CA ILE A 400 8.43 0.93 -20.60
C ILE A 400 9.09 -0.46 -20.60
N PRO A 401 8.36 -1.52 -21.02
CA PRO A 401 8.81 -2.90 -20.87
C PRO A 401 10.19 -3.19 -21.45
N GLU A 402 10.52 -2.64 -22.61
CA GLU A 402 11.81 -2.83 -23.27
C GLU A 402 13.00 -2.25 -22.47
N LEU A 403 12.73 -1.25 -21.62
CA LEU A 403 13.71 -0.60 -20.76
C LEU A 403 13.76 -1.20 -19.36
N ASN A 404 13.04 -2.29 -19.10
CA ASN A 404 13.03 -2.98 -17.81
C ASN A 404 13.95 -4.19 -17.77
N LEU A 405 14.48 -4.47 -16.59
CA LEU A 405 15.00 -5.78 -16.21
C LEU A 405 13.84 -6.78 -16.15
N ALA A 406 14.17 -8.08 -16.14
CA ALA A 406 13.17 -9.15 -16.04
C ALA A 406 12.27 -9.06 -14.79
N ASN A 407 12.71 -8.35 -13.75
CA ASN A 407 11.93 -8.11 -12.53
C ASN A 407 10.97 -6.90 -12.63
N GLY A 408 10.83 -6.28 -13.81
CA GLY A 408 9.97 -5.13 -14.06
C GLY A 408 10.53 -3.78 -13.59
N LYS A 409 11.74 -3.73 -13.04
CA LYS A 409 12.40 -2.45 -12.69
C LYS A 409 13.11 -1.84 -13.89
N PRO A 410 13.18 -0.51 -14.02
CA PRO A 410 13.96 0.13 -15.07
C PRO A 410 15.44 -0.30 -15.01
N LYS A 411 16.04 -0.53 -16.18
CA LYS A 411 17.50 -0.75 -16.34
C LYS A 411 18.26 0.51 -15.89
N LEU A 412 19.54 0.38 -15.59
CA LEU A 412 20.43 1.53 -15.40
C LEU A 412 20.91 2.07 -16.75
N ALA A 413 21.01 3.39 -16.86
CA ALA A 413 21.58 4.07 -18.02
C ALA A 413 23.12 3.99 -17.94
N GLY A 414 23.69 2.94 -18.54
CA GLY A 414 25.14 2.77 -18.60
C GLY A 414 25.72 3.40 -19.86
N LEU A 415 26.63 4.36 -19.71
CA LEU A 415 27.78 4.65 -20.58
C LEU A 415 28.53 5.88 -19.99
N TYR A 416 29.77 5.65 -19.51
CA TYR A 416 30.73 6.58 -18.88
C TYR A 416 30.57 6.89 -17.38
N GLN A 417 31.32 6.13 -16.57
CA GLN A 417 31.90 6.42 -15.23
C GLN A 417 31.04 7.06 -14.10
N SER A 418 29.71 6.93 -14.09
CA SER A 418 28.88 7.29 -12.89
C SER A 418 27.54 6.53 -12.78
N GLY A 419 27.56 5.23 -13.06
CA GLY A 419 26.37 4.41 -13.39
C GLY A 419 25.35 4.11 -12.29
N ASP A 420 24.62 5.12 -11.79
CA ASP A 420 23.51 4.94 -10.83
C ASP A 420 22.13 5.45 -11.32
N GLU A 421 22.03 6.06 -12.52
CA GLU A 421 20.75 6.63 -12.99
C GLU A 421 19.87 5.59 -13.72
N LEU A 422 18.58 5.53 -13.38
CA LEU A 422 17.61 4.68 -14.07
C LEU A 422 17.35 5.19 -15.49
N MET A 423 17.19 4.25 -16.44
CA MET A 423 16.80 4.52 -17.83
C MET A 423 15.52 5.35 -17.93
N TYR A 424 14.62 5.27 -16.95
CA TYR A 424 13.51 6.20 -16.81
C TYR A 424 13.01 6.27 -15.36
N LYS A 425 12.35 7.38 -15.02
CA LYS A 425 11.66 7.52 -13.72
C LYS A 425 10.23 7.02 -13.88
N GLN A 426 9.82 6.11 -12.98
CA GLN A 426 8.50 5.50 -13.06
C GLN A 426 7.38 6.48 -12.69
N GLN A 427 7.60 7.46 -11.81
CA GLN A 427 6.56 8.42 -11.42
C GLN A 427 6.55 9.64 -12.35
N LEU A 428 5.41 9.89 -13.00
CA LEU A 428 5.19 11.11 -13.77
C LEU A 428 4.79 12.27 -12.83
N GLN A 429 5.29 13.46 -13.16
CA GLN A 429 4.91 14.72 -12.53
C GLN A 429 3.85 15.42 -13.36
N SER A 430 2.80 15.94 -12.73
CA SER A 430 1.71 16.63 -13.41
C SER A 430 1.77 18.15 -13.18
N ALA A 431 1.55 18.95 -14.23
CA ALA A 431 1.39 20.41 -14.12
C ALA A 431 0.30 20.89 -15.07
N ILE A 432 -0.52 21.85 -14.64
CA ILE A 432 -1.50 22.53 -15.50
C ILE A 432 -0.97 23.92 -15.82
N THR A 433 -0.87 24.25 -17.10
CA THR A 433 -0.45 25.56 -17.60
C THR A 433 -1.36 25.92 -18.77
N ASP A 434 -1.89 27.15 -18.79
CA ASP A 434 -2.73 27.67 -19.87
C ASP A 434 -3.89 26.75 -20.29
N GLY A 435 -4.53 26.12 -19.29
CA GLY A 435 -5.67 25.22 -19.49
C GLY A 435 -5.33 23.86 -20.09
N ALA A 436 -4.03 23.53 -20.25
CA ALA A 436 -3.55 22.21 -20.67
C ALA A 436 -2.86 21.50 -19.51
N LEU A 437 -3.04 20.17 -19.42
CA LEU A 437 -2.29 19.33 -18.49
C LEU A 437 -1.05 18.76 -19.18
N LYS A 438 0.08 18.83 -18.49
CA LYS A 438 1.36 18.24 -18.87
C LYS A 438 1.75 17.18 -17.85
N LEU A 439 1.90 15.94 -18.29
CA LEU A 439 2.59 14.89 -17.56
C LEU A 439 4.05 14.85 -18.01
N LYS A 440 4.99 14.95 -17.07
CA LYS A 440 6.43 15.02 -17.30
C LYS A 440 7.12 13.83 -16.65
N GLY A 441 7.97 13.15 -17.42
CA GLY A 441 8.89 12.12 -16.98
C GLY A 441 10.27 12.31 -17.59
N SER A 442 11.10 11.28 -17.51
CA SER A 442 12.43 11.25 -18.13
C SER A 442 12.74 9.86 -18.66
N VAL A 443 13.33 9.77 -19.85
CA VAL A 443 13.80 8.51 -20.46
C VAL A 443 15.18 8.75 -21.09
N SER A 444 16.20 8.00 -20.67
CA SER A 444 17.56 8.01 -21.22
C SER A 444 18.10 9.42 -21.46
N ARG A 445 18.00 10.29 -20.43
CA ARG A 445 18.35 11.73 -20.41
C ARG A 445 17.50 12.67 -21.27
N SER A 446 16.49 12.17 -21.98
CA SER A 446 15.46 13.00 -22.62
C SER A 446 14.29 13.25 -21.68
N GLY A 447 13.62 14.40 -21.83
CA GLY A 447 12.34 14.64 -21.20
C GLY A 447 11.25 13.84 -21.90
N LEU A 448 10.41 13.15 -21.14
CA LEU A 448 9.19 12.52 -21.65
C LEU A 448 8.00 13.40 -21.29
N PHE A 449 7.12 13.65 -22.26
CA PHE A 449 5.97 14.51 -22.05
C PHE A 449 4.70 13.91 -22.66
N VAL A 450 3.61 13.96 -21.91
CA VAL A 450 2.25 13.70 -22.41
C VAL A 450 1.39 14.92 -22.09
N PHE A 451 0.85 15.55 -23.12
CA PHE A 451 -0.02 16.71 -23.01
C PHE A 451 -1.46 16.33 -23.27
N PHE A 452 -2.36 16.89 -22.47
CA PHE A 452 -3.81 16.80 -22.61
C PHE A 452 -4.32 18.21 -22.79
N LEU A 453 -4.86 18.47 -23.98
CA LEU A 453 -5.38 19.78 -24.35
C LEU A 453 -6.88 19.63 -24.64
N PRO A 454 -7.75 20.10 -23.73
CA PRO A 454 -9.18 20.15 -24.00
C PRO A 454 -9.50 21.00 -25.24
N LYS A 455 -10.63 20.74 -25.85
CA LYS A 455 -11.21 21.56 -26.91
C LYS A 455 -11.26 23.03 -26.48
N GLY A 456 -10.78 23.91 -27.35
CA GLY A 456 -10.65 25.34 -27.10
C GLY A 456 -9.31 25.74 -26.45
N THR A 457 -8.52 24.78 -25.99
CA THR A 457 -7.23 25.05 -25.34
C THR A 457 -6.09 25.08 -26.36
N LYS A 458 -5.35 26.19 -26.36
CA LYS A 458 -4.13 26.35 -27.17
C LYS A 458 -2.92 25.70 -26.48
N GLY A 459 -2.75 25.91 -25.17
CA GLY A 459 -1.61 25.40 -24.39
C GLY A 459 -0.24 25.86 -24.90
N GLU A 460 0.82 25.24 -24.38
CA GLU A 460 2.22 25.47 -24.80
C GLU A 460 2.53 24.92 -26.21
N LEU A 461 1.66 24.04 -26.75
CA LEU A 461 1.83 23.38 -28.04
C LEU A 461 0.80 23.89 -29.06
N VAL A 462 1.26 24.60 -30.09
CA VAL A 462 0.37 25.26 -31.07
C VAL A 462 -0.19 24.29 -32.13
N ALA A 463 0.30 23.05 -32.19
CA ALA A 463 -0.11 22.09 -33.22
C ALA A 463 -1.54 21.53 -33.01
N GLY A 464 -2.21 21.22 -34.13
CA GLY A 464 -3.51 20.54 -34.15
C GLY A 464 -4.74 21.44 -34.08
N ASP A 465 -5.89 20.84 -34.40
CA ASP A 465 -7.22 21.45 -34.42
C ASP A 465 -7.69 21.81 -33.00
N ILE A 466 -7.78 23.11 -32.72
CA ILE A 466 -8.22 23.62 -31.42
C ILE A 466 -9.70 23.34 -31.14
N SER A 467 -10.49 22.98 -32.15
CA SER A 467 -11.91 22.65 -31.98
C SER A 467 -12.15 21.23 -31.44
N LYS A 468 -11.08 20.47 -31.16
CA LYS A 468 -11.13 19.09 -30.66
C LYS A 468 -10.25 18.94 -29.43
N ASP A 469 -10.58 17.95 -28.59
CA ASP A 469 -9.67 17.46 -27.58
C ASP A 469 -8.44 16.83 -28.26
N LYS A 470 -7.26 17.06 -27.71
CA LYS A 470 -5.97 16.62 -28.27
C LYS A 470 -5.10 15.98 -27.21
N ILE A 471 -4.40 14.92 -27.61
CA ILE A 471 -3.28 14.37 -26.85
C ILE A 471 -2.00 14.51 -27.67
N VAL A 472 -0.90 14.87 -27.02
CA VAL A 472 0.44 14.84 -27.64
C VAL A 472 1.37 14.06 -26.73
N ALA A 473 2.05 13.04 -27.26
CA ALA A 473 3.02 12.24 -26.52
C ALA A 473 4.36 12.23 -27.26
N LEU A 474 5.43 12.64 -26.59
CA LEU A 474 6.78 12.68 -27.17
C LEU A 474 7.87 12.55 -26.10
N SER A 475 9.04 12.08 -26.52
CA SER A 475 10.29 12.23 -25.77
C SER A 475 11.27 13.11 -26.55
N THR A 476 11.85 14.13 -25.92
CA THR A 476 12.79 15.04 -26.59
C THR A 476 13.85 15.60 -25.65
N GLN A 477 15.00 15.98 -26.21
CA GLN A 477 16.03 16.77 -25.53
C GLN A 477 15.96 18.26 -25.91
N GLY A 478 15.19 18.62 -26.94
CA GLY A 478 15.07 19.98 -27.47
C GLY A 478 13.85 20.74 -26.95
N ALA A 479 13.68 21.98 -27.43
CA ALA A 479 12.53 22.83 -27.12
C ALA A 479 11.23 22.23 -27.69
N LEU A 480 10.21 22.09 -26.85
CA LEU A 480 8.94 21.43 -27.15
C LEU A 480 8.19 22.05 -28.35
N SER A 481 8.21 23.38 -28.47
CA SER A 481 7.49 24.12 -29.50
C SER A 481 8.02 23.94 -30.93
N MET A 482 9.25 23.44 -31.09
CA MET A 482 9.88 23.20 -32.40
C MET A 482 9.73 21.75 -32.89
N MET A 483 9.23 20.84 -32.05
CA MET A 483 9.30 19.39 -32.28
C MET A 483 7.94 18.74 -32.57
N VAL A 484 6.83 19.45 -32.34
CA VAL A 484 5.48 18.90 -32.49
C VAL A 484 4.80 19.48 -33.72
N THR A 485 4.46 18.62 -34.66
CA THR A 485 3.66 18.98 -35.85
C THR A 485 2.21 18.50 -35.71
N GLU A 486 1.33 18.91 -36.62
CA GLU A 486 -0.05 18.41 -36.64
C GLU A 486 -0.12 16.88 -36.75
N SER A 487 0.86 16.25 -37.42
CA SER A 487 0.91 14.80 -37.59
C SER A 487 1.21 14.05 -36.30
N ASP A 488 1.80 14.71 -35.30
CA ASP A 488 2.10 14.15 -33.98
C ASP A 488 0.90 14.16 -33.03
N VAL A 489 -0.13 14.95 -33.35
CA VAL A 489 -1.32 15.13 -32.51
C VAL A 489 -2.24 13.93 -32.63
N TYR A 490 -2.60 13.36 -31.49
CA TYR A 490 -3.58 12.29 -31.40
C TYR A 490 -4.97 12.88 -31.23
N TYR A 491 -5.91 12.35 -32.01
CA TYR A 491 -7.34 12.60 -31.87
C TYR A 491 -8.06 11.30 -31.56
N LYS A 492 -9.16 11.41 -30.83
CA LYS A 492 -10.02 10.27 -30.53
C LYS A 492 -10.58 9.69 -31.82
N VAL A 493 -10.49 8.37 -31.97
CA VAL A 493 -11.12 7.61 -33.04
C VAL A 493 -12.57 7.40 -32.61
N ASN A 494 -13.51 7.81 -33.47
CA ASN A 494 -14.95 7.67 -33.22
C ASN A 494 -15.41 6.23 -33.35
#